data_AF-A0A6P0DUX1-F1
#
_entry.id   AF-A0A6P0DUX1-F1
#
_cell.length_a   1.000
_cell.length_b   1.000
_cell.length_c   1.000
_cell.angle_alpha   90.00
_cell.angle_beta   90.00
_cell.angle_gamma   90.00
#
_symmetry.space_group_name_H-M   'P 1'
#
loop_
_entity.id
_entity.type
_entity.pdbx_description
1 polymer ?
#
loop_
_entity_poly.entity_id
_entity_poly.type
_entity_poly.pdbx_seq_one_letter_code
_entity_poly.pdbx_strand_id
1 'polypeptide(L)'
;IGTILKTNGYATSWFGKNHNTPSFQTSQAGPFDQWPIGMGFEYFYGFVSGETNQWQPDLYRNTTRVYPYLNNPTYNLTTDMADDAINYLNQLNQLDPKKPFFLYYAPGGTHAPHHPTPEWIKKISDLHLFDKGWNALRDQIFANQKRLGVVPQDAQLTPWPDKLIKPWDVLSADEKRLFIHQADVYG
;
A
#
# COMPACT_ATOMS: atom_id res chain seq x y z
N ILE A 1 17.07 -7.41 8.60
CA ILE A 1 16.21 -8.07 9.61
C ILE A 1 15.91 -9.52 9.23
N GLY A 2 15.44 -9.81 8.01
CA GLY A 2 15.15 -11.17 7.53
C GLY A 2 16.27 -12.17 7.83
N THR A 3 17.49 -11.93 7.34
CA THR A 3 18.66 -12.78 7.62
C THR A 3 18.91 -13.04 9.10
N ILE A 4 18.77 -12.02 9.95
CA ILE A 4 19.00 -12.15 11.40
C ILE A 4 17.93 -13.04 12.01
N LEU A 5 16.65 -12.82 11.71
CA LEU A 5 15.56 -13.61 12.29
C LEU A 5 15.57 -15.06 11.78
N LYS A 6 15.82 -15.24 10.48
CA LYS A 6 15.99 -16.57 9.88
C LYS A 6 17.09 -17.38 10.59
N THR A 7 18.25 -16.78 10.80
CA THR A 7 19.39 -17.44 11.50
C THR A 7 19.12 -17.71 12.98
N ASN A 8 18.08 -17.10 13.55
CA ASN A 8 17.63 -17.32 14.93
C ASN A 8 16.34 -18.15 15.01
N GLY A 9 16.04 -18.94 13.97
CA GLY A 9 14.98 -19.96 13.99
C GLY A 9 13.58 -19.48 13.60
N TYR A 10 13.42 -18.21 13.20
CA TYR A 10 12.12 -17.70 12.73
C TYR A 10 11.83 -18.17 11.32
N ALA A 11 10.58 -18.55 11.06
CA ALA A 11 10.06 -18.55 9.69
C ALA A 11 9.93 -17.09 9.22
N THR A 12 10.52 -16.76 8.08
CA THR A 12 10.55 -15.38 7.58
C THR A 12 9.80 -15.25 6.27
N SER A 13 8.87 -14.32 6.19
CA SER A 13 8.06 -14.11 4.98
C SER A 13 7.86 -12.64 4.67
N TRP A 14 7.74 -12.32 3.38
CA TRP A 14 7.45 -10.98 2.89
C TRP A 14 6.26 -11.03 1.92
N PHE A 15 5.23 -10.25 2.23
CA PHE A 15 4.05 -10.07 1.41
C PHE A 15 4.00 -8.65 0.83
N GLY A 16 3.87 -8.54 -0.50
CA GLY A 16 3.61 -7.29 -1.20
C GLY A 16 4.83 -6.62 -1.83
N LYS A 17 4.94 -5.30 -1.67
CA LYS A 17 5.90 -4.45 -2.36
C LYS A 17 7.32 -4.78 -1.95
N ASN A 18 8.15 -5.14 -2.91
CA ASN A 18 9.60 -5.04 -2.82
C ASN A 18 10.13 -4.01 -3.84
N HIS A 19 10.58 -2.87 -3.34
CA HIS A 19 11.17 -1.81 -4.15
C HIS A 19 12.67 -1.60 -3.86
N ASN A 20 13.34 -2.67 -3.39
CA ASN A 20 14.76 -2.63 -3.03
C ASN A 20 15.65 -3.27 -4.10
N THR A 21 15.08 -4.11 -4.96
CA THR A 21 15.80 -4.74 -6.06
C THR A 21 16.04 -3.74 -7.18
N PRO A 22 17.28 -3.58 -7.68
CA PRO A 22 17.56 -2.74 -8.84
C PRO A 22 16.72 -3.20 -10.03
N SER A 23 16.15 -2.25 -10.79
CA SER A 23 15.22 -2.55 -11.90
C SER A 23 15.81 -3.49 -12.95
N PHE A 24 17.12 -3.45 -13.19
CA PHE A 24 17.79 -4.36 -14.13
C PHE A 24 17.97 -5.80 -13.60
N GLN A 25 17.64 -6.06 -12.32
CA GLN A 25 17.69 -7.37 -11.68
C GLN A 25 16.30 -7.93 -11.35
N THR A 26 15.21 -7.27 -11.75
CA THR A 26 13.83 -7.70 -11.47
C THR A 26 13.30 -8.72 -12.49
N SER A 27 14.19 -9.52 -13.08
CA SER A 27 13.82 -10.56 -14.05
C SER A 27 14.06 -11.95 -13.47
N GLN A 28 13.40 -12.96 -14.07
CA GLN A 28 13.60 -14.36 -13.69
C GLN A 28 14.98 -14.91 -14.07
N ALA A 29 15.80 -14.16 -14.81
CA ALA A 29 17.20 -14.53 -15.04
C ALA A 29 18.07 -14.34 -13.78
N GLY A 30 17.57 -13.64 -12.76
CA GLY A 30 18.33 -13.26 -11.58
C GLY A 30 19.36 -12.15 -11.88
N PRO A 31 20.33 -11.93 -10.97
CA PRO A 31 20.50 -12.63 -9.69
C PRO A 31 19.37 -12.35 -8.70
N PHE A 32 19.17 -13.26 -7.74
CA PHE A 32 18.11 -13.17 -6.72
C PHE A 32 18.62 -12.76 -5.33
N ASP A 33 19.89 -12.36 -5.24
CA ASP A 33 20.53 -11.90 -4.01
C ASP A 33 19.86 -10.65 -3.42
N GLN A 34 19.38 -9.76 -4.29
CA GLN A 34 18.65 -8.54 -3.90
C GLN A 34 17.13 -8.69 -3.98
N TRP A 35 16.63 -9.91 -4.15
CA TRP A 35 15.21 -10.23 -3.99
C TRP A 35 14.92 -10.57 -2.53
N PRO A 36 13.65 -10.58 -2.09
CA PRO A 36 13.28 -10.91 -0.70
C PRO A 36 13.90 -12.25 -0.26
N ILE A 37 13.89 -13.24 -1.16
CA ILE A 37 14.46 -14.57 -0.92
C ILE A 37 15.99 -14.58 -0.74
N GLY A 38 16.71 -13.64 -1.34
CA GLY A 38 18.15 -13.42 -1.13
C GLY A 38 18.46 -12.59 0.12
N MET A 39 17.48 -11.83 0.61
CA MET A 39 17.61 -10.94 1.78
C MET A 39 17.16 -11.60 3.11
N GLY A 40 17.06 -12.92 3.10
CA GLY A 40 16.75 -13.73 4.28
C GLY A 40 15.27 -13.86 4.60
N PHE A 41 14.38 -13.68 3.62
CA PHE A 41 12.98 -14.09 3.71
C PHE A 41 12.79 -15.44 3.02
N GLU A 42 12.37 -16.46 3.74
CA GLU A 42 12.21 -17.81 3.18
C GLU A 42 10.99 -17.95 2.27
N TYR A 43 10.03 -17.03 2.39
CA TYR A 43 8.85 -16.97 1.54
C TYR A 43 8.59 -15.54 1.05
N PHE A 44 8.25 -15.40 -0.23
CA PHE A 44 7.82 -14.14 -0.81
C PHE A 44 6.56 -14.32 -1.64
N TYR A 45 5.59 -13.43 -1.45
CA TYR A 45 4.44 -13.29 -2.32
C TYR A 45 4.15 -11.80 -2.55
N GLY A 46 4.41 -11.31 -3.75
CA GLY A 46 4.29 -9.88 -4.00
C GLY A 46 4.86 -9.44 -5.33
N PHE A 47 5.23 -8.18 -5.44
CA PHE A 47 5.76 -7.60 -6.68
C PHE A 47 7.12 -6.95 -6.43
N VAL A 48 8.00 -7.04 -7.43
CA VAL A 48 9.37 -6.48 -7.39
C VAL A 48 9.43 -5.21 -8.24
N SER A 49 8.75 -4.15 -7.77
CA SER A 49 8.59 -2.87 -8.46
C SER A 49 8.20 -1.76 -7.48
N GLY A 50 8.28 -0.50 -7.92
CA GLY A 50 7.79 0.66 -7.18
C GLY A 50 6.26 0.74 -7.10
N GLU A 51 5.56 0.15 -8.06
CA GLU A 51 4.11 0.18 -8.14
C GLU A 51 3.59 -1.01 -8.96
N THR A 52 2.30 -1.31 -8.82
CA THR A 52 1.63 -2.37 -9.57
C THR A 52 0.13 -2.10 -9.66
N ASN A 53 -0.51 -2.68 -10.68
CA ASN A 53 -1.96 -2.62 -10.85
C ASN A 53 -2.64 -3.49 -9.77
N GLN A 54 -3.58 -2.96 -8.99
CA GLN A 54 -4.26 -3.74 -7.94
C GLN A 54 -5.25 -4.80 -8.47
N TRP A 55 -5.64 -4.75 -9.74
CA TRP A 55 -6.56 -5.69 -10.41
C TRP A 55 -5.82 -6.73 -11.27
N GLN A 56 -4.71 -6.33 -11.89
CA GLN A 56 -3.89 -7.17 -12.78
C GLN A 56 -2.40 -7.00 -12.48
N PRO A 57 -1.95 -7.33 -11.25
CA PRO A 57 -0.59 -7.07 -10.82
C PRO A 57 0.43 -7.99 -11.46
N ASP A 58 1.65 -7.50 -11.65
CA ASP A 58 2.81 -8.34 -11.92
C ASP A 58 3.35 -8.95 -10.62
N LEU A 59 2.99 -10.21 -10.33
CA LEU A 59 3.32 -10.88 -9.06
C LEU A 59 4.32 -12.01 -9.21
N TYR A 60 5.02 -12.27 -8.11
CA TYR A 60 5.95 -13.37 -7.93
C TYR A 60 5.64 -14.09 -6.62
N ARG A 61 5.65 -15.41 -6.69
CA ARG A 61 5.80 -16.29 -5.52
C ARG A 61 7.24 -16.78 -5.52
N ASN A 62 8.03 -16.32 -4.56
CA ASN A 62 9.49 -16.44 -4.57
C ASN A 62 10.09 -15.84 -5.85
N THR A 63 10.55 -16.67 -6.78
CA THR A 63 11.10 -16.25 -8.08
C THR A 63 10.19 -16.61 -9.26
N THR A 64 9.07 -17.27 -8.98
CA THR A 64 8.11 -17.72 -9.99
C THR A 64 7.03 -16.68 -10.17
N ARG A 65 6.88 -16.19 -11.39
CA ARG A 65 5.80 -15.26 -11.74
C ARG A 65 4.43 -15.95 -11.64
N VAL A 66 3.44 -15.25 -11.10
CA VAL A 66 2.09 -15.77 -10.85
C VAL A 66 1.03 -14.75 -11.27
N TYR A 67 -0.11 -15.24 -11.74
CA TYR A 67 -1.20 -14.41 -12.28
C TYR A 67 -2.56 -14.80 -11.67
N PRO A 68 -2.76 -14.56 -10.35
CA PRO A 68 -3.96 -14.98 -9.62
C PRO A 68 -5.26 -14.33 -10.13
N TYR A 69 -5.15 -13.24 -10.88
CA TYR A 69 -6.28 -12.54 -11.50
C TYR A 69 -6.82 -13.26 -12.75
N LEU A 70 -6.10 -14.24 -13.31
CA LEU A 70 -6.61 -15.00 -14.46
C LEU A 70 -7.86 -15.79 -14.05
N ASN A 71 -8.95 -15.59 -14.78
CA ASN A 71 -10.28 -16.16 -14.50
C ASN A 71 -10.92 -15.71 -13.18
N ASN A 72 -10.42 -14.65 -12.55
CA ASN A 72 -11.01 -14.05 -11.35
C ASN A 72 -11.34 -12.56 -11.62
N PRO A 73 -12.53 -12.25 -12.16
CA PRO A 73 -12.91 -10.88 -12.50
C PRO A 73 -13.08 -9.97 -11.27
N THR A 74 -13.16 -10.55 -10.06
CA THR A 74 -13.31 -9.84 -8.79
C THR A 74 -12.00 -9.73 -8.01
N TYR A 75 -10.87 -10.16 -8.60
CA TYR A 75 -9.57 -10.17 -7.95
C TYR A 75 -9.19 -8.77 -7.44
N ASN A 76 -8.65 -8.67 -6.23
CA ASN A 76 -7.99 -7.46 -5.74
C ASN A 76 -6.72 -7.85 -4.98
N LEU A 77 -5.59 -7.21 -5.30
CA LEU A 77 -4.29 -7.52 -4.72
C LEU A 77 -4.28 -7.38 -3.20
N THR A 78 -4.96 -6.38 -2.64
CA THR A 78 -4.95 -6.17 -1.18
C THR A 78 -5.64 -7.32 -0.46
N THR A 79 -6.79 -7.78 -0.99
CA THR A 79 -7.53 -8.93 -0.45
C THR A 79 -6.74 -10.22 -0.62
N ASP A 80 -6.27 -10.51 -1.84
CA ASP A 80 -5.55 -11.74 -2.16
C ASP A 80 -4.25 -11.88 -1.34
N MET A 81 -3.50 -10.80 -1.19
CA MET A 81 -2.28 -10.80 -0.38
C MET A 81 -2.57 -11.00 1.11
N ALA A 82 -3.67 -10.47 1.63
CA ALA A 82 -4.11 -10.71 3.01
C ALA A 82 -4.48 -12.19 3.20
N ASP A 83 -5.26 -12.75 2.28
CA ASP A 83 -5.69 -14.15 2.31
C ASP A 83 -4.49 -15.10 2.19
N ASP A 84 -3.53 -14.85 1.29
CA ASP A 84 -2.31 -15.66 1.17
C ASP A 84 -1.44 -15.58 2.44
N ALA A 85 -1.32 -14.39 3.05
CA ALA A 85 -0.59 -14.20 4.30
C ALA A 85 -1.23 -14.99 5.46
N ILE A 86 -2.56 -14.91 5.61
CA ILE A 86 -3.31 -15.65 6.62
C ILE A 86 -3.18 -17.15 6.39
N ASN A 87 -3.35 -17.61 5.14
CA ASN A 87 -3.22 -19.02 4.78
C ASN A 87 -1.81 -19.55 5.05
N TYR A 88 -0.77 -18.79 4.69
CA TYR A 88 0.63 -19.14 4.97
C TYR A 88 0.90 -19.28 6.47
N LEU A 89 0.43 -18.32 7.29
CA LEU A 89 0.59 -18.39 8.74
C LEU A 89 -0.18 -19.56 9.35
N ASN A 90 -1.40 -19.83 8.88
CA ASN A 90 -2.19 -20.97 9.33
C ASN A 90 -1.48 -22.29 9.02
N GLN A 91 -0.92 -22.44 7.81
CA GLN A 91 -0.15 -23.63 7.43
C GLN A 91 1.09 -23.78 8.31
N LEU A 92 1.85 -22.70 8.53
CA LEU A 92 3.03 -22.72 9.40
C LEU A 92 2.67 -23.19 10.82
N ASN A 93 1.61 -22.61 11.40
CA ASN A 93 1.14 -22.96 12.74
C ASN A 93 0.64 -24.41 12.83
N GLN A 94 0.04 -24.95 11.77
CA GLN A 94 -0.41 -26.35 11.74
C GLN A 94 0.77 -27.34 11.66
N LEU A 95 1.82 -26.98 10.91
CA LEU A 95 2.98 -27.83 10.71
C LEU A 95 3.95 -27.80 11.91
N ASP A 96 4.19 -26.62 12.46
CA ASP A 96 5.03 -26.43 13.65
C ASP A 96 4.50 -25.27 14.52
N PRO A 97 3.57 -25.55 15.45
CA PRO A 97 2.98 -24.54 16.31
C PRO A 97 3.97 -23.80 17.23
N LYS A 98 5.20 -24.33 17.40
CA LYS A 98 6.23 -23.74 18.27
C LYS A 98 7.19 -22.84 17.50
N LYS A 99 7.19 -22.89 16.17
CA LYS A 99 8.09 -22.09 15.35
C LYS A 99 7.65 -20.63 15.36
N PRO A 100 8.48 -19.69 15.83
CA PRO A 100 8.14 -18.27 15.73
C PRO A 100 8.19 -17.83 14.28
N PHE A 101 7.41 -16.79 13.94
CA PHE A 101 7.37 -16.25 12.59
C PHE A 101 7.61 -14.73 12.58
N PHE A 102 8.16 -14.26 11.47
CA PHE A 102 8.21 -12.85 11.12
C PHE A 102 7.61 -12.68 9.72
N LEU A 103 6.46 -12.01 9.68
CA LEU A 103 5.76 -11.69 8.44
C LEU A 103 5.87 -10.19 8.20
N TYR A 104 6.57 -9.82 7.13
CA TYR A 104 6.68 -8.44 6.68
C TYR A 104 5.61 -8.15 5.63
N TYR A 105 4.60 -7.36 6.01
CA TYR A 105 3.44 -7.07 5.17
C TYR A 105 3.51 -5.63 4.64
N ALA A 106 3.67 -5.48 3.32
CA ALA A 106 3.87 -4.21 2.64
C ALA A 106 2.89 -4.06 1.46
N PRO A 107 1.66 -3.56 1.68
CA PRO A 107 0.64 -3.52 0.63
C PRO A 107 1.00 -2.62 -0.55
N GLY A 108 0.38 -2.90 -1.71
CA GLY A 108 0.50 -2.07 -2.90
C GLY A 108 -0.33 -0.79 -2.82
N GLY A 109 -1.55 -0.88 -2.32
CA GLY A 109 -2.37 0.30 -1.97
C GLY A 109 -1.82 1.02 -0.73
N THR A 110 -1.97 2.34 -0.59
CA THR A 110 -2.73 3.29 -1.43
C THR A 110 -1.90 3.96 -2.54
N HIS A 111 -0.80 3.35 -2.98
CA HIS A 111 0.00 3.90 -4.07
C HIS A 111 -0.78 3.93 -5.39
N ALA A 112 -0.39 4.83 -6.29
CA ALA A 112 -0.88 4.81 -7.66
C ALA A 112 -0.56 3.48 -8.35
N PRO A 113 -1.40 3.03 -9.30
CA PRO A 113 -2.73 3.57 -9.62
C PRO A 113 -3.77 3.30 -8.51
N HIS A 114 -4.61 4.29 -8.20
CA HIS A 114 -5.63 4.18 -7.16
C HIS A 114 -6.79 3.31 -7.63
N HIS A 115 -6.83 2.09 -7.12
CA HIS A 115 -7.73 1.02 -7.54
C HIS A 115 -8.49 0.43 -6.32
N PRO A 116 -9.21 1.23 -5.52
CA PRO A 116 -10.09 0.69 -4.49
C PRO A 116 -11.28 -0.06 -5.12
N THR A 117 -11.90 -0.97 -4.38
CA THR A 117 -13.13 -1.61 -4.85
C THR A 117 -14.28 -0.58 -4.94
N PRO A 118 -15.30 -0.81 -5.79
CA PRO A 118 -16.44 0.09 -5.91
C PRO A 118 -17.18 0.36 -4.58
N GLU A 119 -17.18 -0.63 -3.68
CA GLU A 119 -17.73 -0.50 -2.32
C GLU A 119 -17.02 0.61 -1.54
N TRP A 120 -15.69 0.63 -1.56
CA TRP A 120 -14.89 1.62 -0.85
C TRP A 120 -15.07 3.01 -1.45
N ILE A 121 -15.07 3.14 -2.78
CA ILE A 121 -15.35 4.43 -3.45
C ILE A 121 -16.71 4.96 -2.99
N LYS A 122 -17.77 4.13 -3.05
CA LYS A 122 -19.11 4.52 -2.63
C LYS A 122 -19.12 4.97 -1.16
N LYS A 123 -18.50 4.19 -0.28
CA LYS A 123 -18.44 4.49 1.15
C LYS A 123 -17.78 5.84 1.41
N ILE A 124 -16.66 6.13 0.75
CA ILE A 124 -15.95 7.40 0.94
C ILE A 124 -16.75 8.57 0.35
N SER A 125 -17.34 8.41 -0.83
CA SER A 125 -18.24 9.42 -1.42
C SER A 125 -19.42 9.76 -0.49
N ASP A 126 -20.05 8.75 0.12
CA ASP A 126 -21.18 8.95 1.04
C ASP A 126 -20.78 9.72 2.32
N LEU A 127 -19.48 9.75 2.67
CA LEU A 127 -18.98 10.46 3.86
C LEU A 127 -18.72 11.96 3.60
N HIS A 128 -18.72 12.41 2.35
CA HIS A 128 -18.53 13.82 1.98
C HIS A 128 -17.27 14.46 2.62
N LEU A 129 -16.19 13.67 2.74
CA LEU A 129 -14.98 14.08 3.48
C LEU A 129 -14.25 15.26 2.85
N PHE A 130 -14.41 15.46 1.54
CA PHE A 130 -13.65 16.43 0.74
C PHE A 130 -14.49 17.57 0.17
N ASP A 131 -15.79 17.64 0.48
CA ASP A 131 -16.72 18.64 -0.08
C ASP A 131 -16.31 20.09 0.22
N LYS A 132 -15.61 20.31 1.34
CA LYS A 132 -15.09 21.63 1.75
C LYS A 132 -13.74 21.98 1.13
N GLY A 133 -13.13 21.05 0.39
CA GLY A 133 -11.87 21.26 -0.32
C GLY A 133 -10.60 21.15 0.54
N TRP A 134 -9.45 21.17 -0.16
CA TRP A 134 -8.13 20.98 0.45
C TRP A 134 -7.73 22.08 1.43
N ASN A 135 -8.22 23.32 1.27
CA ASN A 135 -7.91 24.42 2.18
C ASN A 135 -8.55 24.14 3.56
N ALA A 136 -9.85 23.88 3.60
CA ALA A 136 -10.56 23.55 4.84
C ALA A 136 -10.06 22.24 5.46
N LEU A 137 -9.77 21.22 4.63
CA LEU A 137 -9.22 19.96 5.10
C LEU A 137 -7.84 20.15 5.76
N ARG A 138 -6.96 20.97 5.16
CA ARG A 138 -5.66 21.30 5.73
C ARG A 138 -5.78 21.96 7.10
N ASP A 139 -6.69 22.91 7.26
CA ASP A 139 -6.94 23.57 8.54
C ASP A 139 -7.48 22.58 9.59
N GLN A 140 -8.41 21.71 9.19
CA GLN A 140 -8.96 20.66 10.05
C GLN A 140 -7.89 19.65 10.48
N ILE A 141 -7.04 19.19 9.57
CA ILE A 141 -5.93 18.27 9.88
C ILE A 141 -4.97 18.93 10.86
N PHE A 142 -4.60 20.18 10.63
CA PHE A 142 -3.67 20.89 11.51
C PHE A 142 -4.24 21.10 12.92
N ALA A 143 -5.50 21.52 13.02
CA ALA A 143 -6.19 21.65 14.31
C ALA A 143 -6.27 20.30 15.05
N ASN A 144 -6.53 19.20 14.33
CA ASN A 144 -6.53 17.86 14.90
C ASN A 144 -5.14 17.40 15.35
N GLN A 145 -4.09 17.67 14.57
CA GLN A 145 -2.71 17.37 14.96
C GLN A 145 -2.32 18.08 16.24
N LYS A 146 -2.71 19.36 16.42
CA LYS A 146 -2.54 20.08 17.69
C LYS A 146 -3.33 19.43 18.82
N ARG A 147 -4.63 19.19 18.62
CA ARG A 147 -5.50 18.55 19.63
C ARG A 147 -4.97 17.19 20.10
N LEU A 148 -4.38 16.41 19.19
CA LEU A 148 -3.80 15.09 19.46
C LEU A 148 -2.36 15.16 19.98
N GLY A 149 -1.72 16.33 20.01
CA GLY A 149 -0.33 16.49 20.44
C GLY A 149 0.70 15.95 19.44
N VAL A 150 0.32 15.71 18.18
CA VAL A 150 1.22 15.28 17.10
C VAL A 150 2.22 16.39 16.72
N VAL A 151 1.79 17.65 16.86
CA VAL A 151 2.61 18.85 16.63
C VAL A 151 2.54 19.77 17.85
N PRO A 152 3.55 20.64 18.07
CA PRO A 152 3.52 21.64 19.14
C PRO A 152 2.27 22.54 19.09
N GLN A 153 1.77 22.97 20.25
CA GLN A 153 0.57 23.83 20.31
C GLN A 153 0.81 25.21 19.67
N ASP A 154 2.05 25.70 19.71
CA ASP A 154 2.52 26.93 19.09
C ASP A 154 2.95 26.77 17.63
N ALA A 155 2.88 25.57 17.06
CA ALA A 155 3.16 25.35 15.65
C ALA A 155 2.31 26.28 14.77
N GLN A 156 2.87 26.76 13.68
CA GLN A 156 2.18 27.63 12.72
C GLN A 156 2.02 26.93 11.39
N LEU A 157 0.83 27.07 10.79
CA LEU A 157 0.56 26.56 9.47
C LEU A 157 1.23 27.48 8.44
N THR A 158 1.93 26.91 7.45
CA THR A 158 2.60 27.72 6.42
C THR A 158 1.57 28.51 5.58
N PRO A 159 1.97 29.61 4.93
CA PRO A 159 1.11 30.27 3.95
C PRO A 159 0.69 29.30 2.84
N TRP A 160 -0.49 29.52 2.25
CA TRP A 160 -0.92 28.72 1.10
C TRP A 160 -0.05 29.07 -0.14
N PRO A 161 0.40 28.08 -0.93
CA PRO A 161 1.23 28.35 -2.09
C PRO A 161 0.38 28.74 -3.32
N ASP A 162 -0.26 29.90 -3.29
CA ASP A 162 -1.22 30.38 -4.32
C ASP A 162 -0.65 30.39 -5.75
N LYS A 163 0.68 30.48 -5.89
CA LYS A 163 1.37 30.46 -7.20
C LYS A 163 1.45 29.08 -7.84
N LEU A 164 1.30 28.02 -7.04
CA LEU A 164 1.44 26.63 -7.49
C LEU A 164 0.10 25.89 -7.48
N ILE A 165 -0.77 26.21 -6.51
CA ILE A 165 -2.03 25.51 -6.30
C ILE A 165 -3.13 26.53 -6.11
N LYS A 166 -4.14 26.49 -6.98
CA LYS A 166 -5.33 27.32 -6.86
C LYS A 166 -6.00 27.10 -5.50
N PRO A 167 -6.46 28.14 -4.80
CA PRO A 167 -7.38 27.95 -3.67
C PRO A 167 -8.64 27.20 -4.10
N TRP A 168 -9.21 26.39 -3.21
CA TRP A 168 -10.41 25.62 -3.50
C TRP A 168 -11.57 26.48 -4.00
N ASP A 169 -11.77 27.64 -3.38
CA ASP A 169 -12.94 28.49 -3.64
C ASP A 169 -12.92 29.13 -5.03
N VAL A 170 -11.75 29.25 -5.67
CA VAL A 170 -11.62 29.82 -7.02
C VAL A 170 -11.78 28.78 -8.13
N LEU A 171 -11.93 27.50 -7.78
CA LEU A 171 -12.17 26.44 -8.75
C LEU A 171 -13.59 26.52 -9.33
N SER A 172 -13.70 26.18 -10.60
CA SER A 172 -14.97 25.93 -11.27
C SER A 172 -15.71 24.73 -10.69
N ALA A 173 -17.01 24.64 -10.98
CA ALA A 173 -17.83 23.50 -10.54
C ALA A 173 -17.33 22.16 -11.12
N ASP A 174 -16.83 22.15 -12.37
CA ASP A 174 -16.26 20.95 -12.99
C ASP A 174 -14.94 20.53 -12.31
N GLU A 175 -14.05 21.47 -12.01
CA GLU A 175 -12.82 21.19 -11.26
C GLU A 175 -13.13 20.62 -9.87
N LYS A 176 -14.07 21.23 -9.13
CA LYS A 176 -14.49 20.73 -7.81
C LYS A 176 -15.05 19.30 -7.90
N ARG A 177 -15.92 19.03 -8.88
CA ARG A 177 -16.48 17.68 -9.09
C ARG A 177 -15.39 16.64 -9.38
N LEU A 178 -14.43 16.99 -10.24
CA LEU A 178 -13.31 16.10 -10.58
C LEU A 178 -12.45 15.80 -9.35
N PHE A 179 -12.05 16.82 -8.59
CA PHE A 179 -11.17 16.63 -7.44
C PHE A 179 -11.85 15.92 -6.27
N ILE A 180 -13.15 16.13 -6.05
CA ILE A 180 -13.92 15.34 -5.09
C ILE A 180 -13.88 13.86 -5.50
N HIS A 181 -14.18 13.57 -6.77
CA HIS A 181 -14.15 12.19 -7.25
C HIS A 181 -12.76 11.55 -7.16
N GLN A 182 -11.70 12.29 -7.47
CA GLN A 182 -10.32 11.79 -7.29
C GLN A 182 -9.99 11.51 -5.82
N ALA A 183 -10.45 12.37 -4.90
CA ALA A 183 -10.26 12.16 -3.48
C ALA A 183 -11.07 10.96 -2.96
N ASP A 184 -12.28 10.74 -3.46
CA ASP A 184 -13.11 9.59 -3.12
C ASP A 184 -12.51 8.26 -3.61
N VAL A 185 -11.82 8.27 -4.75
CA VAL A 185 -11.09 7.09 -5.28
C VAL A 185 -9.75 6.88 -4.55
N TYR A 186 -9.19 7.92 -3.94
CA TYR A 186 -7.96 7.81 -3.16
C TYR A 186 -8.21 7.34 -1.71
N GLY A 187 -9.30 7.81 -1.11
CA GLY A 187 -9.58 7.74 0.34
C GLY A 187 -10.09 6.42 0.88
#